data_AF-A0A812MNA8-F1
#
_entry.id   AF-A0A812MNA8-F1
#
_cell.length_a   1.000
_cell.length_b   1.000
_cell.length_c   1.000
_cell.angle_alpha   90.00
_cell.angle_beta   90.00
_cell.angle_gamma   90.00
#
_symmetry.space_group_name_H-M   'P 1'
#
loop_
_entity.id
_entity.type
_entity.pdbx_description
1 polymer ?
#
loop_
_entity_poly.entity_id
_entity_poly.type
_entity_poly.pdbx_seq_one_letter_code
_entity_poly.pdbx_strand_id
1 'polypeptide(L)'
;MAVLSSSALSTTSLAATVTATTTATSTALRLPPDPWAEVKRQIATMATQVARPTCRTPGTKKGCERCCSDGHNWRECFDVESCAAQVPPGGRYAFVLAQVQQPGSNWLPYLEKMREEADRIQQETTASVDLVVLIPTAHVGKLREMHWSRLKQFGVQVVKVPWELPPELHWWPEDWHPGKVDGWCGPQDLVRLHTIGLESFDAVAFYDQDVEFHGAAPSKACKKRVR
;
A
#
# COMPACT_ATOMS: atom_id res chain seq x y z
N MET A 1 41.82 -39.64 -4.76
CA MET A 1 42.54 -39.98 -6.01
C MET A 1 41.53 -40.36 -7.07
N ALA A 2 41.29 -39.49 -8.05
CA ALA A 2 40.97 -39.80 -9.44
C ALA A 2 40.77 -38.44 -10.15
N VAL A 3 41.72 -38.12 -11.03
CA VAL A 3 41.85 -36.88 -11.81
C VAL A 3 41.53 -37.24 -13.26
N LEU A 4 40.62 -36.51 -13.91
CA LEU A 4 40.37 -36.52 -15.36
C LEU A 4 39.95 -35.07 -15.69
N SER A 5 40.75 -34.17 -16.27
CA SER A 5 41.64 -34.15 -17.45
C SER A 5 40.91 -33.96 -18.80
N SER A 6 41.21 -32.80 -19.40
CA SER A 6 41.26 -32.45 -20.83
C SER A 6 39.95 -32.34 -21.63
N SER A 7 39.68 -31.18 -22.24
CA SER A 7 40.32 -30.70 -23.47
C SER A 7 39.69 -29.37 -23.93
N ALA A 8 40.53 -28.39 -24.21
CA ALA A 8 40.16 -27.15 -24.88
C ALA A 8 40.13 -27.36 -26.41
N LEU A 9 39.13 -26.80 -27.10
CA LEU A 9 39.19 -26.57 -28.53
C LEU A 9 39.14 -25.06 -28.80
N SER A 10 40.25 -24.55 -29.33
CA SER A 10 40.36 -23.21 -29.93
C SER A 10 39.91 -23.28 -31.37
N THR A 11 38.85 -22.56 -31.71
CA THR A 11 38.45 -22.29 -33.11
C THR A 11 38.77 -20.84 -33.44
N THR A 12 39.83 -20.67 -34.22
CA THR A 12 40.18 -19.42 -34.90
C THR A 12 39.21 -19.19 -36.06
N SER A 13 38.39 -18.14 -35.96
CA SER A 13 37.54 -17.67 -37.05
C SER A 13 38.20 -16.47 -37.73
N LEU A 14 38.43 -16.60 -39.05
CA LEU A 14 38.93 -15.55 -39.93
C LEU A 14 37.83 -14.51 -40.18
N ALA A 15 38.08 -13.27 -39.75
CA ALA A 15 37.23 -12.13 -40.05
C ALA A 15 37.43 -11.69 -41.51
N ALA A 16 36.42 -11.88 -42.36
CA ALA A 16 36.32 -11.24 -43.66
C ALA A 16 35.58 -9.91 -43.50
N THR A 17 36.32 -8.80 -43.60
CA THR A 17 35.76 -7.45 -43.57
C THR A 17 35.13 -7.14 -44.92
N VAL A 18 33.80 -7.26 -45.00
CA VAL A 18 33.00 -6.75 -46.13
C VAL A 18 32.49 -5.38 -45.76
N THR A 19 33.10 -4.33 -46.33
CA THR A 19 32.65 -2.95 -46.17
C THR A 19 31.46 -2.69 -47.09
N ALA A 20 30.25 -2.99 -46.60
CA ALA A 20 29.02 -2.58 -47.27
C ALA A 20 28.65 -1.16 -46.82
N THR A 21 28.81 -0.19 -47.71
CA THR A 21 28.33 1.18 -47.51
C THR A 21 26.80 1.18 -47.63
N THR A 22 26.11 0.92 -46.52
CA THR A 22 24.65 1.03 -46.43
C THR A 22 24.30 2.47 -46.05
N THR A 23 23.80 3.23 -47.02
CA THR A 23 23.16 4.53 -46.78
C THR A 23 21.84 4.27 -46.04
N ALA A 24 21.90 4.19 -44.72
CA ALA A 24 20.73 4.04 -43.86
C ALA A 24 19.98 5.39 -43.81
N THR A 25 18.97 5.54 -44.65
CA THR A 25 17.94 6.57 -44.49
C THR A 25 17.20 6.29 -43.19
N SER A 26 17.69 6.88 -42.10
CA SER A 26 17.08 6.86 -40.77
C SER A 26 15.71 7.51 -40.85
N THR A 27 14.71 6.71 -41.18
CA THR A 27 13.31 7.07 -41.02
C THR A 27 13.04 6.84 -39.55
N ALA A 28 13.33 7.85 -38.72
CA ALA A 28 13.05 7.82 -37.29
C ALA A 28 11.59 7.42 -37.11
N LEU A 29 11.37 6.22 -36.55
CA LEU A 29 10.05 5.71 -36.19
C LEU A 29 9.40 6.77 -35.29
N ARG A 30 8.41 7.47 -35.85
CA ARG A 30 7.56 8.37 -35.08
C ARG A 30 6.85 7.50 -34.06
N LEU A 31 7.26 7.63 -32.80
CA LEU A 31 6.54 7.03 -31.69
C LEU A 31 5.08 7.52 -31.76
N PRO A 32 4.11 6.64 -31.53
CA PRO A 32 2.72 7.04 -31.44
C PRO A 32 2.59 8.12 -30.35
N PRO A 33 1.72 9.14 -30.56
CA PRO A 33 1.52 10.18 -29.57
C PRO A 33 1.16 9.57 -28.22
N ASP A 34 1.80 10.03 -27.14
CA ASP A 34 1.48 9.59 -25.77
C ASP A 34 0.00 9.90 -25.51
N PRO A 35 -0.87 8.89 -25.33
CA PRO A 35 -2.31 9.09 -25.13
C PRO A 35 -2.60 9.87 -23.83
N TRP A 36 -1.61 10.02 -22.95
CA TRP A 36 -1.69 10.76 -21.70
C TRP A 36 -1.08 12.16 -21.77
N ALA A 37 -0.48 12.57 -22.90
CA ALA A 37 0.14 13.88 -23.02
C ALA A 37 -0.87 15.02 -22.76
N GLU A 38 -2.10 14.87 -23.25
CA GLU A 38 -3.15 15.86 -23.05
C GLU A 38 -3.62 15.91 -21.60
N VAL A 39 -3.84 14.76 -20.97
CA VAL A 39 -4.25 14.65 -19.57
C VAL A 39 -3.18 15.25 -18.64
N LYS A 40 -1.90 14.95 -18.87
CA LYS A 40 -0.77 15.54 -18.12
C LYS A 40 -0.73 17.07 -18.28
N ARG A 41 -1.02 17.58 -19.48
CA ARG A 41 -1.12 19.03 -19.75
C ARG A 41 -2.25 19.68 -18.95
N GLN A 42 -3.41 19.04 -18.91
CA GLN A 42 -4.58 19.53 -18.18
C GLN A 42 -4.32 19.53 -16.67
N ILE A 43 -3.73 18.47 -16.12
CA ILE A 43 -3.32 18.40 -14.71
C ILE A 43 -2.32 19.51 -14.36
N ALA A 44 -1.30 19.72 -15.20
CA ALA A 44 -0.31 20.79 -14.99
C ALA A 44 -0.93 22.20 -15.06
N THR A 45 -1.93 22.40 -15.93
CA THR A 45 -2.66 23.66 -16.05
C THR A 45 -3.56 23.90 -14.84
N MET A 46 -4.22 22.86 -14.32
CA MET A 46 -5.01 22.96 -13.09
C MET A 46 -4.12 23.20 -11.85
N ALA A 47 -2.95 22.57 -11.79
CA ALA A 47 -2.00 22.75 -10.68
C ALA A 47 -1.45 24.18 -10.58
N THR A 48 -1.39 24.92 -11.71
CA THR A 48 -0.93 26.32 -11.73
C THR A 48 -2.04 27.32 -11.46
N GLN A 49 -3.31 26.94 -11.63
CA GLN A 49 -4.47 27.81 -11.36
C GLN A 49 -5.02 27.70 -9.93
N VAL A 50 -4.67 26.64 -9.19
CA VAL A 50 -4.93 26.60 -7.75
C VAL A 50 -3.87 27.46 -7.07
N ALA A 51 -4.19 28.73 -6.84
CA ALA A 51 -3.49 29.51 -5.82
C ALA A 51 -3.59 28.69 -4.53
N ARG A 52 -2.48 28.04 -4.13
CA ARG A 52 -2.39 27.32 -2.86
C ARG A 52 -2.90 28.29 -1.80
N PRO A 53 -4.01 27.99 -1.11
CA PRO A 53 -4.40 28.79 0.03
C PRO A 53 -3.14 28.87 0.88
N THR A 54 -2.68 30.08 1.19
CA THR A 54 -1.66 30.22 2.21
C THR A 54 -2.27 29.56 3.43
N CYS A 55 -1.68 28.44 3.87
CA CYS A 55 -2.02 27.88 5.15
C CYS A 55 -1.80 29.02 6.14
N ARG A 56 -2.87 29.73 6.52
CA ARG A 56 -2.86 30.51 7.74
C ARG A 56 -2.43 29.49 8.76
N THR A 57 -1.23 29.67 9.33
CA THR A 57 -0.80 28.92 10.50
C THR A 57 -1.99 28.99 11.44
N PRO A 58 -2.74 27.90 11.64
CA PRO A 58 -3.89 27.95 12.50
C PRO A 58 -3.30 28.39 13.83
N GLY A 59 -3.65 29.58 14.30
CA GLY A 59 -3.34 29.95 15.68
C GLY A 59 -3.76 28.74 16.51
N THR A 60 -2.83 28.18 17.28
CA THR A 60 -2.96 26.89 17.97
C THR A 60 -4.37 26.81 18.53
N LYS A 61 -5.28 26.12 17.81
CA LYS A 61 -6.62 25.91 18.35
C LYS A 61 -6.34 25.10 19.59
N LYS A 62 -6.64 25.66 20.77
CA LYS A 62 -6.60 24.89 22.00
C LYS A 62 -7.39 23.62 21.70
N GLY A 63 -6.69 22.49 21.64
CA GLY A 63 -7.33 21.19 21.55
C GLY A 63 -8.37 21.16 22.65
N CYS A 64 -9.57 20.70 22.34
CA CYS A 64 -10.63 20.78 23.32
C CYS A 64 -10.31 19.85 24.50
N GLU A 65 -10.33 20.41 25.70
CA GLU A 65 -10.12 19.67 26.93
C GLU A 65 -11.28 18.67 27.08
N ARG A 66 -10.95 17.38 27.17
CA ARG A 66 -11.89 16.26 27.34
C ARG A 66 -12.80 15.94 26.15
N CYS A 67 -12.30 16.08 24.92
CA CYS A 67 -13.08 15.73 23.73
C CYS A 67 -13.15 14.25 23.35
N CYS A 68 -12.53 13.36 24.13
CA CYS A 68 -12.60 11.94 23.85
C CYS A 68 -13.66 11.29 24.74
N SER A 69 -14.52 10.46 24.15
CA SER A 69 -15.55 9.73 24.87
C SER A 69 -15.14 8.26 24.99
N ASP A 70 -15.34 7.67 26.16
CA ASP A 70 -15.26 6.21 26.36
C ASP A 70 -16.62 5.52 26.13
N GLY A 71 -17.57 6.24 25.52
CA GLY A 71 -18.96 5.81 25.34
C GLY A 71 -19.89 6.14 26.51
N HIS A 72 -19.36 6.47 27.69
CA HIS A 72 -20.15 6.84 28.87
C HIS A 72 -19.85 8.24 29.38
N ASN A 73 -18.59 8.68 29.31
CA ASN A 73 -18.12 9.95 29.84
C ASN A 73 -17.06 10.59 28.92
N TRP A 74 -16.99 11.91 28.96
CA TRP A 74 -15.90 12.69 28.39
C TRP A 74 -14.62 12.57 29.24
N ARG A 75 -13.53 12.14 28.61
CA ARG A 75 -12.24 11.77 29.19
C ARG A 75 -11.11 12.52 28.47
N GLU A 76 -9.94 12.53 29.10
CA GLU A 76 -8.71 12.94 28.42
C GLU A 76 -8.47 12.06 27.19
N CYS A 77 -8.07 12.67 26.10
CA CYS A 77 -7.76 11.93 24.89
C CYS A 77 -6.53 11.07 25.09
N PHE A 78 -6.50 9.94 24.38
CA PHE A 78 -5.33 9.08 24.38
C PHE A 78 -4.14 9.86 23.81
N ASP A 79 -3.11 10.06 24.63
CA ASP A 79 -1.87 10.72 24.22
C ASP A 79 -1.05 9.76 23.35
N VAL A 80 -1.31 9.83 22.04
CA VAL A 80 -0.65 9.02 21.02
C VAL A 80 0.86 9.25 21.06
N GLU A 81 1.32 10.48 21.27
CA GLU A 81 2.75 10.82 21.24
C GLU A 81 3.51 10.26 22.45
N SER A 82 2.97 10.44 23.65
CA SER A 82 3.58 9.90 24.87
C SER A 82 3.60 8.37 24.87
N CYS A 83 2.59 7.74 24.29
CA CYS A 83 2.56 6.30 24.15
C CYS A 83 3.50 5.80 23.02
N ALA A 84 3.56 6.51 21.89
CA ALA A 84 4.51 6.29 20.80
C ALA A 84 5.97 6.38 21.28
N ALA A 85 6.26 7.30 22.21
CA ALA A 85 7.60 7.46 22.78
C ALA A 85 8.09 6.26 23.60
N GLN A 86 7.19 5.37 24.03
CA GLN A 86 7.51 4.19 24.85
C GLN A 86 7.71 2.91 24.02
N VAL A 87 7.60 3.00 22.70
CA VAL A 87 7.69 1.84 21.81
C VAL A 87 9.15 1.39 21.73
N PRO A 88 9.45 0.10 21.96
CA PRO A 88 10.79 -0.42 21.76
C PRO A 88 11.29 -0.13 20.34
N PRO A 89 12.61 0.05 20.13
CA PRO A 89 13.18 0.36 18.81
C PRO A 89 13.03 -0.77 17.77
N GLY A 90 12.43 -1.90 18.15
CA GLY A 90 12.18 -3.04 17.29
C GLY A 90 10.76 -3.58 17.46
N GLY A 91 10.49 -4.71 16.81
CA GLY A 91 9.17 -5.34 16.80
C GLY A 91 8.72 -5.67 15.39
N ARG A 92 7.60 -6.38 15.30
CA ARG A 92 7.03 -6.81 14.03
C ARG A 92 5.74 -6.05 13.77
N TYR A 93 5.74 -5.19 12.77
CA TYR A 93 4.61 -4.33 12.43
C TYR A 93 4.02 -4.67 11.07
N ALA A 94 2.82 -4.17 10.80
CA ALA A 94 2.23 -4.26 9.47
C ALA A 94 1.54 -2.97 9.04
N PHE A 95 1.68 -2.65 7.75
CA PHE A 95 0.75 -1.80 7.02
C PHE A 95 -0.36 -2.66 6.44
N VAL A 96 -1.60 -2.40 6.86
CA VAL A 96 -2.74 -3.24 6.52
C VAL A 96 -3.70 -2.50 5.61
N LEU A 97 -4.05 -3.15 4.51
CA LEU A 97 -5.06 -2.72 3.54
C LEU A 97 -6.22 -3.72 3.58
N ALA A 98 -7.40 -3.34 3.10
CA ALA A 98 -8.51 -4.28 2.89
C ALA A 98 -9.02 -4.22 1.46
N GLN A 99 -9.28 -5.38 0.84
CA GLN A 99 -9.91 -5.51 -0.47
C GLN A 99 -11.19 -6.33 -0.36
N VAL A 100 -12.32 -5.68 -0.62
CA VAL A 100 -13.68 -6.21 -0.50
C VAL A 100 -14.38 -6.40 -1.85
N GLN A 101 -14.04 -5.60 -2.85
CA GLN A 101 -14.67 -5.68 -4.17
C GLN A 101 -13.83 -6.47 -5.17
N GLN A 102 -14.23 -6.48 -6.44
CA GLN A 102 -13.34 -6.94 -7.49
C GLN A 102 -12.29 -5.86 -7.76
N PRO A 103 -10.98 -6.16 -7.62
CA PRO A 103 -9.96 -5.19 -7.93
C PRO A 103 -9.94 -4.82 -9.42
N GLY A 104 -9.80 -3.52 -9.69
CA GLY A 104 -9.63 -2.97 -11.02
C GLY A 104 -8.19 -3.10 -11.54
N SER A 105 -7.92 -2.62 -12.76
CA SER A 105 -6.59 -2.70 -13.37
C SER A 105 -5.51 -1.90 -12.63
N ASN A 106 -5.89 -0.80 -11.98
CA ASN A 106 -4.99 0.05 -11.18
C ASN A 106 -5.09 -0.24 -9.67
N TRP A 107 -5.26 -1.51 -9.31
CA TRP A 107 -5.44 -1.91 -7.91
C TRP A 107 -4.19 -1.68 -7.05
N LEU A 108 -4.39 -1.05 -5.88
CA LEU A 108 -3.35 -0.65 -4.92
C LEU A 108 -2.23 0.16 -5.60
N PRO A 109 -2.53 1.34 -6.17
CA PRO A 109 -1.57 2.09 -6.99
C PRO A 109 -0.33 2.53 -6.19
N TYR A 110 -0.45 2.68 -4.87
CA TYR A 110 0.58 3.25 -4.00
C TYR A 110 1.43 2.23 -3.23
N LEU A 111 1.38 0.93 -3.59
CA LEU A 111 2.19 -0.11 -2.92
C LEU A 111 3.69 0.16 -2.95
N GLU A 112 4.18 0.80 -4.01
CA GLU A 112 5.61 1.15 -4.13
C GLU A 112 6.04 2.08 -3.00
N LYS A 113 5.29 3.17 -2.77
CA LYS A 113 5.56 4.13 -1.69
C LYS A 113 5.37 3.51 -0.31
N MET A 114 4.39 2.63 -0.15
CA MET A 114 4.20 1.90 1.10
C MET A 114 5.35 0.93 1.39
N ARG A 115 5.90 0.25 0.38
CA ARG A 115 7.06 -0.64 0.52
C ARG A 115 8.35 0.13 0.79
N GLU A 116 8.58 1.24 0.07
CA GLU A 116 9.71 2.15 0.32
C GLU A 116 9.74 2.60 1.79
N GLU A 117 8.57 2.98 2.34
CA GLU A 117 8.47 3.41 3.74
C GLU A 117 8.69 2.26 4.73
N ALA A 118 8.16 1.08 4.44
CA ALA A 118 8.40 -0.11 5.25
C ALA A 118 9.90 -0.51 5.27
N ASP A 119 10.58 -0.41 4.13
CA ASP A 119 12.03 -0.64 4.02
C ASP A 119 12.83 0.41 4.79
N ARG A 120 12.43 1.68 4.69
CA ARG A 120 13.07 2.79 5.42
C ARG A 120 12.99 2.56 6.93
N ILE A 121 11.81 2.22 7.47
CA ILE A 121 11.64 1.90 8.89
C ILE A 121 12.56 0.74 9.30
N GLN A 122 12.64 -0.30 8.48
CA GLN A 122 13.50 -1.46 8.76
C GLN A 122 15.00 -1.13 8.70
N GLN A 123 15.41 -0.14 7.91
CA GLN A 123 16.81 0.33 7.84
C GLN A 123 17.19 1.25 9.00
N GLU A 124 16.26 2.08 9.46
CA GLU A 124 16.52 3.08 10.52
C GLU A 124 16.30 2.52 11.94
N THR A 125 15.65 1.38 12.07
CA THR A 125 15.26 0.78 13.35
C THR A 125 15.59 -0.71 13.38
N THR A 126 15.29 -1.40 14.48
CA THR A 126 15.36 -2.87 14.53
C THR A 126 14.01 -3.52 14.26
N ALA A 127 13.04 -2.75 13.77
CA ALA A 127 11.70 -3.21 13.46
C ALA A 127 11.61 -3.82 12.05
N SER A 128 10.63 -4.69 11.84
CA SER A 128 10.20 -5.10 10.51
C SER A 128 8.77 -4.62 10.25
N VAL A 129 8.50 -4.25 8.99
CA VAL A 129 7.17 -3.83 8.55
C VAL A 129 6.74 -4.66 7.36
N ASP A 130 5.74 -5.51 7.57
CA ASP A 130 5.10 -6.30 6.51
C ASP A 130 3.98 -5.48 5.85
N LEU A 131 3.75 -5.69 4.55
CA LEU A 131 2.54 -5.19 3.90
C LEU A 131 1.52 -6.33 3.89
N VAL A 132 0.31 -6.07 4.37
CA VAL A 132 -0.76 -7.07 4.48
C VAL A 132 -2.00 -6.55 3.78
N VAL A 133 -2.66 -7.40 2.99
CA VAL A 133 -4.00 -7.13 2.46
C VAL A 133 -4.99 -8.16 3.00
N LEU A 134 -6.03 -7.65 3.66
CA LEU A 134 -7.17 -8.42 4.12
C LEU A 134 -8.14 -8.62 2.96
N ILE A 135 -8.50 -9.87 2.65
CA ILE A 135 -9.44 -10.18 1.56
C ILE A 135 -10.47 -11.18 2.07
N PRO A 136 -11.78 -10.89 2.00
CA PRO A 136 -12.79 -11.89 2.31
C PRO A 136 -12.59 -13.15 1.47
N THR A 137 -12.74 -14.32 2.09
CA THR A 137 -12.44 -15.60 1.45
C THR A 137 -13.22 -15.77 0.13
N ALA A 138 -14.46 -15.27 0.07
CA ALA A 138 -15.31 -15.26 -1.11
C ALA A 138 -14.80 -14.37 -2.26
N HIS A 139 -13.77 -13.54 -2.05
CA HIS A 139 -13.26 -12.58 -3.03
C HIS A 139 -11.82 -12.87 -3.48
N VAL A 140 -11.12 -13.80 -2.82
CA VAL A 140 -9.78 -14.21 -3.22
C VAL A 140 -9.76 -14.74 -4.66
N GLY A 141 -10.80 -15.50 -5.06
CA GLY A 141 -10.94 -16.01 -6.44
C GLY A 141 -11.17 -14.93 -7.50
N LYS A 142 -11.43 -13.67 -7.10
CA LYS A 142 -11.58 -12.53 -8.02
C LYS A 142 -10.22 -11.89 -8.38
N LEU A 143 -9.13 -12.30 -7.74
CA LEU A 143 -7.78 -11.85 -8.10
C LEU A 143 -7.33 -12.48 -9.42
N ARG A 144 -6.93 -11.63 -10.37
CA ARG A 144 -6.35 -12.02 -11.65
C ARG A 144 -4.84 -12.17 -11.52
N GLU A 145 -4.20 -12.78 -12.51
CA GLU A 145 -2.74 -12.98 -12.52
C GLU A 145 -1.95 -11.67 -12.32
N MET A 146 -2.40 -10.58 -12.96
CA MET A 146 -1.78 -9.26 -12.77
C MET A 146 -1.84 -8.76 -11.32
N HIS A 147 -2.92 -9.10 -10.58
CA HIS A 147 -3.07 -8.73 -9.18
C HIS A 147 -2.09 -9.53 -8.30
N TRP A 148 -2.00 -10.84 -8.52
CA TRP A 148 -1.04 -11.70 -7.82
C TRP A 148 0.41 -11.31 -8.11
N SER A 149 0.72 -10.99 -9.36
CA SER A 149 2.04 -10.49 -9.77
C SER A 149 2.40 -9.21 -9.02
N ARG A 150 1.47 -8.25 -8.91
CA ARG A 150 1.68 -7.01 -8.17
C ARG A 150 1.88 -7.25 -6.66
N LEU A 151 1.07 -8.10 -6.04
CA LEU A 151 1.23 -8.46 -4.63
C LEU A 151 2.60 -9.09 -4.36
N LYS A 152 3.00 -10.05 -5.22
CA LYS A 152 4.29 -10.71 -5.13
C LYS A 152 5.46 -9.75 -5.33
N GLN A 153 5.35 -8.83 -6.28
CA GLN A 153 6.37 -7.82 -6.57
C GLN A 153 6.71 -6.97 -5.34
N PHE A 154 5.72 -6.60 -4.53
CA PHE A 154 5.91 -5.76 -3.34
C PHE A 154 5.92 -6.53 -2.02
N GLY A 155 5.98 -7.87 -2.06
CA GLY A 155 6.01 -8.71 -0.86
C GLY A 155 4.76 -8.60 0.01
N VAL A 156 3.59 -8.34 -0.60
CA VAL A 156 2.32 -8.19 0.13
C VAL A 156 1.78 -9.56 0.54
N GLN A 157 1.52 -9.73 1.83
CA GLN A 157 0.88 -10.92 2.38
C GLN A 157 -0.64 -10.83 2.22
N VAL A 158 -1.26 -11.87 1.68
CA VAL A 158 -2.73 -11.96 1.60
C VAL A 158 -3.26 -12.72 2.81
N VAL A 159 -4.04 -12.05 3.64
CA VAL A 159 -4.75 -12.66 4.76
C VAL A 159 -6.22 -12.81 4.38
N LYS A 160 -6.67 -14.06 4.32
CA LYS A 160 -8.08 -14.38 4.03
C LYS A 160 -8.90 -14.14 5.30
N VAL A 161 -9.96 -13.36 5.19
CA VAL A 161 -10.88 -13.12 6.32
C VAL A 161 -12.21 -13.87 6.09
N PRO A 162 -12.88 -14.33 7.15
CA PRO A 162 -14.09 -15.16 7.01
C PRO A 162 -15.30 -14.37 6.51
N TRP A 163 -15.34 -13.06 6.73
CA TRP A 163 -16.50 -12.24 6.42
C TRP A 163 -16.13 -10.80 6.08
N GLU A 164 -17.00 -10.15 5.29
CA GLU A 164 -17.02 -8.69 5.07
C GLU A 164 -17.91 -8.00 6.10
N LEU A 165 -19.12 -8.56 6.30
CA LEU A 165 -20.05 -8.22 7.37
C LEU A 165 -20.07 -9.33 8.42
N PRO A 166 -19.97 -9.03 9.73
CA PRO A 166 -20.10 -10.03 10.77
C PRO A 166 -21.43 -10.80 10.64
N PRO A 167 -21.43 -12.14 10.64
CA PRO A 167 -22.63 -12.93 10.37
C PRO A 167 -23.71 -12.80 11.47
N GLU A 168 -23.31 -12.42 12.68
CA GLU A 168 -24.18 -12.28 13.86
C GLU A 168 -24.47 -10.82 14.22
N LEU A 169 -24.29 -9.89 13.28
CA LEU A 169 -24.55 -8.48 13.53
C LEU A 169 -26.06 -8.26 13.80
N HIS A 170 -26.43 -7.84 15.01
CA HIS A 170 -27.85 -7.74 15.38
C HIS A 170 -28.62 -6.63 14.66
N TRP A 171 -27.91 -5.61 14.17
CA TRP A 171 -28.50 -4.47 13.49
C TRP A 171 -27.57 -4.00 12.37
N TRP A 172 -28.14 -3.78 11.19
CA TRP A 172 -27.52 -3.08 10.07
C TRP A 172 -28.60 -2.31 9.30
N PRO A 173 -28.27 -1.16 8.67
CA PRO A 173 -29.15 -0.47 7.74
C PRO A 173 -29.67 -1.38 6.62
N GLU A 174 -30.92 -1.23 6.18
CA GLU A 174 -31.52 -2.09 5.14
C GLU A 174 -30.77 -2.07 3.80
N ASP A 175 -30.00 -1.02 3.52
CA ASP A 175 -29.16 -0.88 2.33
C ASP A 175 -27.78 -1.56 2.46
N TRP A 176 -27.46 -2.16 3.62
CA TRP A 176 -26.20 -2.89 3.85
C TRP A 176 -26.26 -4.36 3.41
N HIS A 177 -27.35 -4.79 2.76
CA HIS A 177 -27.47 -6.17 2.28
C HIS A 177 -26.40 -6.49 1.21
N PRO A 178 -25.79 -7.71 1.26
CA PRO A 178 -24.89 -8.18 0.21
C PRO A 178 -25.55 -8.04 -1.18
N GLY A 179 -24.93 -7.26 -2.06
CA GLY A 179 -25.44 -6.99 -3.42
C GLY A 179 -26.41 -5.81 -3.56
N LYS A 180 -26.69 -5.05 -2.49
CA LYS A 180 -27.53 -3.83 -2.51
C LYS A 180 -26.83 -2.55 -2.00
N VAL A 181 -25.53 -2.64 -1.70
CA VAL A 181 -24.69 -1.51 -1.30
C VAL A 181 -24.49 -0.55 -2.47
N ASP A 182 -25.50 0.28 -2.74
CA ASP A 182 -25.41 1.37 -3.72
C ASP A 182 -24.62 2.53 -3.11
N GLY A 183 -23.31 2.52 -3.34
CA GLY A 183 -22.45 3.69 -3.15
C GLY A 183 -21.89 3.92 -1.74
N TRP A 184 -22.27 3.12 -0.72
CA TRP A 184 -21.70 3.23 0.62
C TRP A 184 -20.76 2.07 0.97
N CYS A 185 -19.55 2.42 1.41
CA CYS A 185 -18.52 1.52 1.96
C CYS A 185 -18.83 0.98 3.37
N GLY A 186 -19.99 1.27 3.98
CA GLY A 186 -20.27 0.95 5.40
C GLY A 186 -20.02 -0.52 5.77
N PRO A 187 -20.54 -1.49 5.00
CA PRO A 187 -20.22 -2.90 5.19
C PRO A 187 -18.75 -3.26 4.96
N GLN A 188 -18.16 -2.68 3.91
CA GLN A 188 -16.79 -2.91 3.48
C GLN A 188 -15.79 -2.50 4.55
N ASP A 189 -16.13 -1.43 5.26
CA ASP A 189 -15.41 -0.84 6.35
C ASP A 189 -15.31 -1.76 7.57
N LEU A 190 -16.19 -2.77 7.73
CA LEU A 190 -16.10 -3.72 8.84
C LEU A 190 -14.97 -4.75 8.64
N VAL A 191 -14.45 -4.93 7.41
CA VAL A 191 -13.27 -5.78 7.19
C VAL A 191 -12.06 -5.27 7.97
N ARG A 192 -11.97 -3.96 8.20
CA ARG A 192 -10.88 -3.37 8.97
C ARG A 192 -10.83 -3.89 10.42
N LEU A 193 -11.93 -4.42 10.96
CA LEU A 193 -11.97 -5.00 12.31
C LEU A 193 -11.12 -6.27 12.42
N HIS A 194 -10.89 -6.99 11.31
CA HIS A 194 -10.00 -8.17 11.30
C HIS A 194 -8.54 -7.83 11.60
N THR A 195 -8.14 -6.56 11.51
CA THR A 195 -6.80 -6.10 11.93
C THR A 195 -6.51 -6.42 13.39
N ILE A 196 -7.54 -6.46 14.24
CA ILE A 196 -7.41 -6.78 15.67
C ILE A 196 -6.94 -8.22 15.87
N GLY A 197 -7.28 -9.14 14.96
CA GLY A 197 -6.89 -10.55 15.01
C GLY A 197 -5.49 -10.84 14.43
N LEU A 198 -4.72 -9.84 14.03
CA LEU A 198 -3.37 -9.99 13.49
C LEU A 198 -2.33 -10.13 14.62
N GLU A 199 -2.52 -11.11 15.50
CA GLU A 199 -1.75 -11.32 16.74
C GLU A 199 -0.26 -11.63 16.53
N SER A 200 0.14 -11.99 15.31
CA SER A 200 1.54 -12.20 14.95
C SER A 200 2.35 -10.90 14.83
N PHE A 201 1.69 -9.74 14.91
CA PHE A 201 2.28 -8.41 14.88
C PHE A 201 2.16 -7.72 16.24
N ASP A 202 3.19 -6.96 16.61
CA ASP A 202 3.22 -6.14 17.82
C ASP A 202 2.25 -4.96 17.75
N ALA A 203 2.06 -4.40 16.56
CA ALA A 203 1.06 -3.42 16.22
C ALA A 203 0.81 -3.38 14.71
N VAL A 204 -0.33 -2.85 14.31
CA VAL A 204 -0.73 -2.71 12.89
C VAL A 204 -1.26 -1.30 12.64
N ALA A 205 -1.00 -0.78 11.45
CA ALA A 205 -1.56 0.47 10.97
C ALA A 205 -2.43 0.19 9.74
N PHE A 206 -3.72 0.45 9.85
CA PHE A 206 -4.66 0.29 8.75
C PHE A 206 -4.67 1.55 7.88
N TYR A 207 -4.62 1.37 6.56
CA TYR A 207 -4.74 2.43 5.58
C TYR A 207 -5.80 2.07 4.55
N ASP A 208 -6.54 3.07 4.07
CA ASP A 208 -7.39 2.91 2.90
C ASP A 208 -6.52 2.73 1.65
N GLN A 209 -7.07 2.11 0.60
CA GLN A 209 -6.31 1.73 -0.60
C GLN A 209 -5.87 2.91 -1.47
N ASP A 210 -6.49 4.07 -1.26
CA ASP A 210 -6.26 5.33 -1.97
C ASP A 210 -5.31 6.28 -1.20
N VAL A 211 -4.74 5.83 -0.09
CA VAL A 211 -3.73 6.59 0.66
C VAL A 211 -2.35 6.46 -0.01
N GLU A 212 -1.72 7.61 -0.25
CA GLU A 212 -0.34 7.72 -0.70
C GLU A 212 0.55 8.31 0.41
N PHE A 213 1.73 7.74 0.61
CA PHE A 213 2.72 8.29 1.54
C PHE A 213 3.60 9.34 0.82
N HIS A 214 3.55 10.59 1.30
CA HIS A 214 4.37 11.69 0.79
C HIS A 214 5.54 12.07 1.70
N GLY A 215 5.83 11.26 2.71
CA GLY A 215 6.88 11.47 3.70
C GLY A 215 6.95 10.30 4.67
N ALA A 216 7.78 10.44 5.71
CA ALA A 216 7.88 9.43 6.76
C ALA A 216 6.50 9.21 7.40
N ALA A 217 6.02 7.97 7.33
CA ALA A 217 4.89 7.55 8.13
C ALA A 217 5.30 7.62 9.62
N PRO A 218 4.38 7.93 10.53
CA PRO A 218 4.67 7.87 11.95
C PRO A 218 5.10 6.45 12.31
N SER A 219 6.40 6.25 12.56
CA SER A 219 7.02 4.95 12.82
C SER A 219 6.78 4.44 14.25
N LYS A 220 6.08 5.23 15.08
CA LYS A 220 5.85 4.92 16.48
C LYS A 220 4.42 4.45 16.67
N ALA A 221 4.23 3.14 16.78
CA ALA A 221 2.93 2.53 16.96
C ALA A 221 2.56 2.39 18.45
N CYS A 222 1.42 2.93 18.84
CA CYS A 222 0.97 2.84 20.22
C CYS A 222 0.49 1.43 20.63
N LYS A 223 1.23 0.76 21.52
CA LYS A 223 0.83 -0.56 22.05
C LYS A 223 -0.08 -0.38 23.27
N LYS A 224 -1.40 -0.52 23.09
CA LYS A 224 -2.32 -0.64 24.23
C LYS A 224 -2.18 -2.05 24.80
N ARG A 225 -1.59 -2.18 25.99
CA ARG A 225 -1.65 -3.44 26.77
C ARG A 225 -3.11 -3.67 27.17
N VAL A 226 -3.81 -4.58 26.48
CA VAL A 226 -5.06 -5.15 27.00
C VAL A 226 -4.62 -6.12 28.10
N ARG A 227 -4.98 -5.79 29.34
CA ARG A 227 -4.82 -6.69 30.50
C ARG A 227 -6.05 -7.57 30.62
#